data_AF-A0A0G3GUP5-F1
#
_entry.id   AF-A0A0G3GUP5-F1
#
_cell.length_a   1.000
_cell.length_b   1.000
_cell.length_c   1.000
_cell.angle_alpha   90.00
_cell.angle_beta   90.00
_cell.angle_gamma   90.00
#
_symmetry.space_group_name_H-M   'P 1'
#
loop_
_entity.id
_entity.type
_entity.pdbx_description
1 polymer ?
#
loop_
_entity_poly.entity_id
_entity_poly.type
_entity_poly.pdbx_seq_one_letter_code
_entity_poly.pdbx_strand_id
1 'polypeptide(L)'
;MTHIRPELETYDLIITVLDTASIFEGKETAYRYDLPAAGIRDGWAMPAIIEQTQKLLNPGWPDVTIGIDAATDVTEQLIRALACEGASATAIDDFMEEPLPDGIPGPVVDLGVQPPTTMFPPQRLVPSAAESKSRRQSKLTVYGLYAAMVLVVVGVCLVSWWAVSTDQSAAVPPAPAADSARETAASQRITPATVPPEAPTTRYEYGHVALRLPAGFRVEDGPKPGLFRAIGTDENLRVLVAIDPLFDADPAAVVTELETLIANEEVMTKVKPLGIGRGPEIGYQETPGDGSGVLWVAWVDGEHLFSVGCQTRNGVWTIPQKSICRQAAESLEILTTPTSGGV
;
A
#
# COMPACT_ATOMS: atom_id res chain seq x y z
N MET A 1 25.92 22.32 -5.22
CA MET A 1 25.71 22.93 -3.90
C MET A 1 24.51 22.24 -3.29
N THR A 2 24.77 21.33 -2.37
CA THR A 2 23.74 20.54 -1.69
C THR A 2 23.07 21.45 -0.67
N HIS A 3 21.76 21.68 -0.80
CA HIS A 3 20.99 22.39 0.21
C HIS A 3 20.87 21.49 1.45
N ILE A 4 21.74 21.71 2.44
CA ILE A 4 21.52 21.21 3.80
C ILE A 4 20.50 22.15 4.43
N ARG A 5 19.40 21.61 4.96
CA ARG A 5 18.41 22.41 5.70
C ARG A 5 19.09 23.06 6.91
N PRO A 6 18.81 24.35 7.21
CA PRO A 6 19.45 25.10 8.29
C PRO A 6 19.16 24.58 9.71
N GLU A 7 18.26 23.62 9.89
CA GLU A 7 17.83 23.08 11.20
C GLU A 7 18.76 22.00 11.78
N LEU A 8 19.60 21.37 10.96
CA LEU A 8 20.60 20.38 11.41
C LEU A 8 21.82 21.02 12.09
N GLU A 9 21.87 22.35 12.23
CA GLU A 9 22.97 23.02 12.95
C GLU A 9 22.80 23.02 14.48
N THR A 10 21.61 22.72 15.01
CA THR A 10 21.33 22.76 16.46
C THR A 10 21.21 21.38 17.10
N TYR A 11 20.81 20.35 16.33
CA TYR A 11 20.60 18.99 16.83
C TYR A 11 21.52 18.01 16.11
N ASP A 12 22.11 17.08 16.85
CA ASP A 12 22.94 15.99 16.30
C ASP A 12 22.08 14.93 15.59
N LEU A 13 20.81 14.81 16.01
CA LEU A 13 19.81 13.94 15.42
C LEU A 13 18.41 14.49 15.68
N ILE A 14 17.56 14.45 14.66
CA ILE A 14 16.12 14.69 14.75
C ILE A 14 15.40 13.35 14.63
N ILE A 15 14.49 13.07 15.55
CA ILE A 15 13.64 11.87 15.54
C ILE A 15 12.20 12.34 15.28
N THR A 16 11.69 12.03 14.09
CA THR A 16 10.28 12.27 13.76
C THR A 16 9.51 10.98 13.95
N VAL A 17 8.53 10.97 14.84
CA VAL A 17 7.67 9.80 15.07
C VAL A 17 6.28 10.05 14.50
N LEU A 18 5.95 9.28 13.47
CA LEU A 18 4.65 9.24 12.84
C LEU A 18 3.85 8.04 13.35
N ASP A 19 2.54 8.05 13.09
CA ASP A 19 1.68 6.92 13.45
C ASP A 19 2.05 5.60 12.75
N THR A 20 2.80 5.67 11.65
CA THR A 20 3.17 4.50 10.83
C THR A 20 4.66 4.19 10.80
N ALA A 21 5.53 5.10 11.27
CA ALA A 21 6.98 4.93 11.20
C ALA A 21 7.71 5.93 12.11
N SER A 22 8.97 5.63 12.43
CA SER A 22 9.92 6.60 12.96
C SER A 22 11.00 6.90 11.92
N ILE A 23 11.36 8.18 11.81
CA ILE A 23 12.41 8.69 10.93
C ILE A 23 13.50 9.27 11.82
N PHE A 24 14.75 8.92 11.55
CA PHE A 24 15.92 9.39 12.26
C PHE A 24 16.78 10.18 11.28
N GLU A 25 16.91 11.48 11.46
CA GLU A 25 17.61 12.40 10.56
C GLU A 25 18.82 13.02 11.26
N GLY A 26 20.02 12.62 10.85
CA GLY A 26 21.28 13.20 11.33
C GLY A 26 22.33 13.17 10.21
N LYS A 27 23.55 12.72 10.52
CA LYS A 27 24.58 12.46 9.48
C LYS A 27 24.14 11.39 8.47
N GLU A 28 23.40 10.41 8.97
CA GLU A 28 22.77 9.36 8.19
C GLU A 28 21.27 9.38 8.50
N THR A 29 20.45 9.15 7.47
CA THR A 29 19.00 9.05 7.62
C THR A 29 18.58 7.59 7.68
N ALA A 30 17.76 7.23 8.66
CA ALA A 30 17.19 5.89 8.78
C ALA A 30 15.66 5.94 8.91
N TYR A 31 14.97 5.06 8.21
CA TYR A 31 13.52 4.90 8.24
C TYR A 31 13.16 3.58 8.91
N ARG A 32 12.33 3.61 9.95
CA ARG A 32 11.89 2.44 10.72
C ARG A 32 10.37 2.37 10.75
N TYR A 33 9.82 1.64 9.78
CA TYR A 33 8.37 1.36 9.68
C TYR A 33 7.88 0.38 10.75
N ASP A 34 8.81 -0.35 11.38
CA ASP A 34 8.56 -1.25 12.50
C ASP A 34 8.48 -0.52 13.84
N LEU A 35 8.75 0.80 13.89
CA LEU A 35 8.73 1.60 15.12
C LEU A 35 7.72 2.77 15.01
N PRO A 36 6.41 2.51 14.91
CA PRO A 36 5.39 3.57 14.88
C PRO A 36 5.12 4.18 16.26
N ALA A 37 4.46 5.35 16.30
CA ALA A 37 4.02 6.02 17.53
C ALA A 37 3.23 5.09 18.48
N ALA A 38 2.35 4.24 17.94
CA ALA A 38 1.60 3.25 18.73
C ALA A 38 2.54 2.31 19.50
N GLY A 39 3.67 1.92 18.91
CA GLY A 39 4.62 1.04 19.57
C GLY A 39 5.37 1.70 20.72
N ILE A 40 5.50 3.02 20.70
CA ILE A 40 6.07 3.80 21.80
C ILE A 40 5.05 3.90 22.93
N ARG A 41 3.78 4.18 22.60
CA ARG A 41 2.67 4.22 23.57
C ARG A 41 2.48 2.88 24.29
N ASP A 42 2.61 1.78 23.54
CA ASP A 42 2.51 0.42 24.07
C ASP A 42 3.82 -0.07 24.72
N GLY A 43 4.89 0.73 24.64
CA GLY A 43 6.18 0.51 25.31
C GLY A 43 7.14 -0.48 24.65
N TRP A 44 6.74 -1.18 23.58
CA TRP A 44 7.58 -2.19 22.94
C TRP A 44 8.60 -1.61 21.94
N ALA A 45 8.32 -0.44 21.34
CA ALA A 45 9.22 0.20 20.38
C ALA A 45 10.36 0.98 21.05
N MET A 46 10.21 1.34 22.33
CA MET A 46 11.15 2.21 23.05
C MET A 46 12.60 1.71 23.05
N PRO A 47 12.89 0.42 23.36
CA PRO A 47 14.26 -0.08 23.37
C PRO A 47 14.93 -0.03 21.99
N ALA A 48 14.16 -0.32 20.94
CA ALA A 48 14.67 -0.31 19.57
C ALA A 48 14.94 1.10 19.03
N ILE A 49 14.16 2.10 19.46
CA ILE A 49 14.42 3.51 19.15
C ILE A 49 15.70 3.99 19.82
N ILE A 50 15.92 3.62 21.09
CA ILE A 50 17.16 3.96 21.81
C ILE A 50 18.36 3.32 21.13
N GLU A 51 18.28 2.03 20.79
CA GLU A 51 19.36 1.30 20.10
C GLU A 51 19.69 1.94 18.74
N GLN A 52 18.67 2.28 17.95
CA GLN A 52 18.84 2.93 16.65
C GLN A 52 19.49 4.31 16.81
N THR A 53 19.03 5.10 17.79
CA THR A 53 19.59 6.41 18.12
C THR A 53 21.07 6.31 18.50
N GLN A 54 21.42 5.39 19.41
CA GLN A 54 22.80 5.15 19.84
C GLN A 54 23.70 4.74 18.68
N LYS A 55 23.20 3.89 17.78
CA LYS A 55 23.94 3.44 16.60
C LYS A 55 24.27 4.60 15.65
N LEU A 56 23.33 5.51 15.43
CA LEU A 56 23.52 6.68 14.55
C LEU A 56 24.42 7.76 15.17
N LEU A 57 24.45 7.84 16.50
CA LEU A 57 25.19 8.86 17.24
C LEU A 57 26.54 8.38 17.80
N ASN A 58 26.93 7.12 17.57
CA ASN A 58 28.25 6.60 17.96
C ASN A 58 29.34 7.23 17.06
N PRO A 59 30.41 7.85 17.61
CA PRO A 59 30.91 7.82 18.99
C PRO A 59 30.56 9.02 19.90
N GLY A 60 29.68 9.94 19.48
CA GLY A 60 29.31 11.13 20.26
C GLY A 60 28.41 10.86 21.47
N TRP A 61 27.77 9.70 21.54
CA TRP A 61 26.92 9.31 22.66
C TRP A 61 27.68 9.24 24.00
N PRO A 62 27.15 9.74 25.13
CA PRO A 62 25.82 10.34 25.32
C PRO A 62 25.76 11.87 25.22
N ASP A 63 26.88 12.55 24.92
CA ASP A 63 26.96 14.03 24.88
C ASP A 63 26.44 14.57 23.55
N VAL A 64 25.16 14.36 23.30
CA VAL A 64 24.44 14.67 22.05
C VAL A 64 23.13 15.38 22.35
N THR A 65 22.72 16.25 21.42
CA THR A 65 21.44 16.96 21.48
C THR A 65 20.48 16.37 20.47
N ILE A 66 19.37 15.81 20.95
CA ILE A 66 18.35 15.15 20.12
C ILE A 66 17.09 16.01 20.08
N GLY A 67 16.61 16.32 18.88
CA GLY A 67 15.30 16.93 18.68
C GLY A 67 14.25 15.87 18.42
N ILE A 68 13.08 15.96 19.06
CA ILE A 68 11.97 15.02 18.85
C ILE A 68 10.78 15.77 18.27
N ASP A 69 10.30 15.31 17.12
CA ASP A 69 9.07 15.77 16.48
C ASP A 69 8.05 14.62 16.50
N ALA A 70 7.11 14.69 17.44
CA ALA A 70 6.06 13.69 17.61
C ALA A 70 4.89 14.27 18.40
N ALA A 71 3.79 13.52 18.45
CA ALA A 71 2.68 13.83 19.35
C ALA A 71 3.17 13.98 20.80
N THR A 72 2.60 14.92 21.56
CA THR A 72 3.08 15.32 22.89
C THR A 72 3.26 14.14 23.85
N ASP A 73 2.33 13.18 23.85
CA ASP A 73 2.38 11.98 24.68
C ASP A 73 3.56 11.06 24.35
N VAL A 74 3.95 11.00 23.08
CA VAL A 74 5.08 10.23 22.57
C VAL A 74 6.40 10.96 22.86
N THR A 75 6.41 12.27 22.63
CA THR A 75 7.57 13.14 22.88
C THR A 75 8.00 13.10 24.34
N GLU A 76 7.07 13.24 25.28
CA GLU A 76 7.38 13.16 26.73
C GLU A 76 7.98 11.80 27.14
N GLN A 77 7.49 10.71 26.55
CA GLN A 77 7.99 9.36 26.83
C GLN A 77 9.41 9.17 26.28
N LEU A 78 9.68 9.66 25.07
CA LEU A 78 11.00 9.59 24.46
C LEU A 78 12.03 10.46 25.19
N ILE A 79 11.66 11.69 25.56
CA ILE A 79 12.53 12.57 26.35
C ILE A 79 12.93 11.88 27.65
N ARG A 80 11.96 11.28 28.35
CA ARG A 80 12.23 10.56 29.59
C ARG A 80 13.14 9.35 29.38
N ALA A 81 12.88 8.56 28.34
CA ALA A 81 13.63 7.34 28.07
C ALA A 81 15.08 7.65 27.65
N LEU A 82 15.29 8.65 26.79
CA LEU A 82 16.64 9.09 26.36
C LEU A 82 17.41 9.74 27.51
N ALA A 83 16.73 10.48 28.39
CA ALA A 83 17.35 11.03 29.61
C ALA A 83 17.81 9.94 30.58
N CYS A 84 17.07 8.83 30.71
CA CYS A 84 17.53 7.66 31.49
C CYS A 84 18.82 7.04 30.95
N GLU A 85 19.05 7.16 29.64
CA GLU A 85 20.26 6.67 28.95
C GLU A 85 21.37 7.74 28.87
N GLY A 86 21.14 8.93 29.43
CA GLY A 86 22.13 10.01 29.57
C GLY A 86 22.17 11.03 28.43
N ALA A 87 21.29 10.92 27.43
CA ALA A 87 21.24 11.88 26.32
C ALA A 87 20.32 13.08 26.63
N SER A 88 20.64 14.23 26.03
CA SER A 88 19.78 15.42 26.09
C SER A 88 18.79 15.38 24.94
N ALA A 89 17.49 15.36 25.25
CA ALA A 89 16.42 15.33 24.26
C ALA A 89 15.38 16.42 24.55
N THR A 90 14.96 17.12 23.50
CA THR A 90 13.99 18.24 23.60
C THR A 90 12.92 18.08 22.52
N ALA A 91 11.70 18.49 22.83
CA ALA A 91 10.65 18.63 21.84
C ALA A 91 11.03 19.72 20.82
N ILE A 92 10.84 19.44 19.53
CA ILE A 92 10.88 20.47 18.50
C ILE A 92 9.48 21.07 18.42
N ASP A 93 9.22 22.09 19.23
CA ASP A 93 8.01 22.90 19.15
C ASP A 93 8.14 23.89 17.97
N ASP A 94 8.24 23.41 16.72
CA ASP A 94 8.34 24.32 15.56
C ASP A 94 7.75 23.78 14.24
N PHE A 95 6.84 22.79 14.30
CA PHE A 95 5.79 22.67 13.28
C PHE A 95 4.48 23.23 13.82
N MET A 96 4.56 24.51 14.22
CA MET A 96 3.39 25.36 14.26
C MET A 96 2.85 25.39 12.82
N GLU A 97 1.72 24.75 12.56
CA GLU A 97 0.77 25.29 11.58
C GLU A 97 0.71 26.78 11.89
N GLU A 98 1.22 27.63 11.00
CA GLU A 98 1.06 29.07 11.16
C GLU A 98 -0.46 29.28 11.32
N PRO A 99 -0.99 29.67 12.50
CA PRO A 99 -2.39 29.94 12.60
C PRO A 99 -2.64 31.10 11.65
N LEU A 100 -3.50 30.88 10.64
CA LEU A 100 -3.97 31.97 9.80
C LEU A 100 -4.38 33.11 10.75
N PRO A 101 -3.82 34.33 10.62
CA PRO A 101 -4.20 35.40 11.51
C PRO A 101 -5.70 35.67 11.32
N ASP A 102 -6.48 35.40 12.36
CA ASP A 102 -7.89 35.74 12.41
C ASP A 102 -8.04 37.24 12.15
N GLY A 103 -8.64 37.58 11.00
CA GLY A 103 -9.22 38.90 10.75
C GLY A 103 -8.41 39.90 9.92
N ILE A 104 -7.91 39.53 8.73
CA ILE A 104 -7.67 40.54 7.67
C ILE A 104 -8.81 40.48 6.64
N PRO A 105 -9.67 41.50 6.53
CA PRO A 105 -10.63 41.60 5.45
C PRO A 105 -9.88 41.91 4.15
N GLY A 106 -9.84 40.94 3.23
CA GLY A 106 -9.27 41.13 1.90
C GLY A 106 -10.11 42.10 1.06
N PRO A 107 -9.52 43.16 0.48
CA PRO A 107 -10.23 44.22 -0.22
C PRO A 107 -10.59 43.82 -1.66
N VAL A 108 -11.76 44.32 -2.08
CA VAL A 108 -12.27 44.30 -3.45
C VAL A 108 -11.52 45.32 -4.30
N VAL A 109 -10.76 44.92 -5.33
CA VAL A 109 -10.30 45.82 -6.43
C VAL A 109 -9.91 44.97 -7.65
N ASP A 110 -10.78 44.85 -8.65
CA ASP A 110 -10.89 45.64 -9.90
C ASP A 110 -9.85 45.25 -10.99
N LEU A 111 -10.36 44.62 -12.05
CA LEU A 111 -9.64 44.15 -13.22
C LEU A 111 -9.67 45.25 -14.30
N GLY A 112 -8.53 45.92 -14.56
CA GLY A 112 -8.44 46.97 -15.57
C GLY A 112 -7.07 47.15 -16.25
N VAL A 113 -6.89 46.50 -17.41
CA VAL A 113 -6.22 46.94 -18.68
C VAL A 113 -4.71 47.36 -18.72
N GLN A 114 -3.94 46.52 -19.46
CA GLN A 114 -2.63 46.52 -20.23
C GLN A 114 -1.89 47.83 -20.69
N PRO A 115 -0.77 47.80 -21.51
CA PRO A 115 0.65 47.36 -21.33
C PRO A 115 1.68 48.50 -21.74
N PRO A 116 3.02 48.26 -21.89
CA PRO A 116 3.58 47.99 -23.24
C PRO A 116 4.86 47.10 -23.36
N THR A 117 5.09 46.72 -24.61
CA THR A 117 6.11 45.90 -25.31
C THR A 117 7.57 46.41 -25.34
N THR A 118 8.57 45.49 -25.29
CA THR A 118 9.80 45.48 -26.16
C THR A 118 10.53 44.11 -26.20
N MET A 119 10.12 43.26 -27.15
CA MET A 119 10.85 42.54 -28.20
C MET A 119 12.41 42.29 -28.20
N PHE A 120 12.79 40.99 -28.25
CA PHE A 120 13.95 40.22 -28.85
C PHE A 120 15.39 40.23 -28.23
N PRO A 121 16.27 39.20 -28.47
CA PRO A 121 16.13 37.87 -29.16
C PRO A 121 16.66 36.63 -28.36
N PRO A 122 16.52 35.38 -28.87
CA PRO A 122 17.05 34.17 -28.22
C PRO A 122 18.51 33.88 -28.62
N GLN A 123 19.40 33.65 -27.64
CA GLN A 123 20.76 33.16 -27.90
C GLN A 123 20.87 31.66 -27.61
N ARG A 124 21.05 30.88 -28.70
CA ARG A 124 21.71 29.56 -28.68
C ARG A 124 23.22 29.75 -28.60
N LEU A 125 23.90 28.88 -27.86
CA LEU A 125 25.35 28.48 -27.87
C LEU A 125 25.70 28.09 -26.41
N VAL A 126 26.34 27.00 -25.98
CA VAL A 126 26.88 25.71 -26.45
C VAL A 126 27.11 24.90 -25.14
N PRO A 127 27.13 23.55 -25.13
CA PRO A 127 27.43 22.81 -23.90
C PRO A 127 28.93 22.90 -23.60
N SER A 128 29.30 23.40 -22.42
CA SER A 128 30.68 23.31 -21.94
C SER A 128 30.90 21.94 -21.32
N ALA A 129 31.60 21.09 -22.06
CA ALA A 129 32.20 19.89 -21.57
C ALA A 129 33.41 20.25 -20.68
N ALA A 130 33.35 19.85 -19.42
CA ALA A 130 34.54 19.60 -18.61
C ALA A 130 34.43 18.16 -18.08
N GLU A 131 35.30 17.31 -18.61
CA GLU A 131 35.49 15.92 -18.23
C GLU A 131 35.86 15.77 -16.74
N SER A 132 35.21 14.83 -16.05
CA SER A 132 35.94 13.97 -15.12
C SER A 132 35.65 12.51 -15.46
N LYS A 133 36.67 11.84 -15.99
CA LYS A 133 36.73 10.40 -16.22
C LYS A 133 36.93 9.69 -14.88
N SER A 134 36.44 8.45 -14.84
CA SER A 134 36.74 7.38 -13.88
C SER A 134 35.75 7.17 -12.73
N ARG A 135 34.67 6.43 -13.02
CA ARG A 135 34.20 5.34 -12.13
C ARG A 135 33.38 4.30 -12.92
N ARG A 136 34.00 3.75 -13.97
CA ARG A 136 33.48 2.61 -14.72
C ARG A 136 34.24 1.35 -14.29
N GLN A 137 34.02 0.89 -13.06
CA GLN A 137 34.51 -0.40 -12.57
C GLN A 137 33.82 -0.74 -11.25
N SER A 138 32.67 -1.42 -11.33
CA SER A 138 32.14 -2.28 -10.24
C SER A 138 30.92 -3.10 -10.68
N LYS A 139 30.23 -2.73 -11.77
CA LYS A 139 29.07 -3.51 -12.23
C LYS A 139 29.40 -4.79 -12.99
N LEU A 140 30.66 -5.07 -13.36
CA LEU A 140 31.01 -6.27 -14.14
C LEU A 140 31.24 -7.53 -13.30
N THR A 141 31.49 -7.41 -12.00
CA THR A 141 31.77 -8.58 -11.13
C THR A 141 30.49 -9.31 -10.70
N VAL A 142 29.37 -8.62 -10.65
CA VAL A 142 28.10 -9.18 -10.18
C VAL A 142 27.37 -9.93 -11.31
N TYR A 143 27.34 -9.40 -12.54
CA TYR A 143 26.70 -10.10 -13.68
C TYR A 143 27.44 -11.37 -14.12
N GLY A 144 28.75 -11.48 -13.87
CA GLY A 144 29.52 -12.71 -14.15
C GLY A 144 29.13 -13.87 -13.24
N LEU A 145 28.81 -13.62 -11.98
CA LEU A 145 28.39 -14.65 -11.02
C LEU A 145 26.97 -15.17 -11.33
N TYR A 146 26.05 -14.29 -11.72
CA TYR A 146 24.69 -14.70 -12.12
C TYR A 146 24.68 -15.52 -13.42
N ALA A 147 25.52 -15.16 -14.41
CA ALA A 147 25.63 -15.93 -15.66
C ALA A 147 26.18 -17.36 -15.41
N ALA A 148 27.11 -17.53 -14.48
CA ALA A 148 27.63 -18.84 -14.10
C ALA A 148 26.58 -19.70 -13.38
N MET A 149 25.75 -19.12 -12.50
CA MET A 149 24.65 -19.84 -11.84
C MET A 149 23.59 -20.31 -12.84
N VAL A 150 23.19 -19.46 -13.79
CA VAL A 150 22.21 -19.84 -14.83
C VAL A 150 22.73 -21.00 -15.68
N LEU A 151 24.02 -20.99 -16.04
CA LEU A 151 24.63 -22.11 -16.79
C LEU A 151 24.65 -23.42 -15.98
N VAL A 152 24.90 -23.36 -14.67
CA VAL A 152 24.85 -24.54 -13.81
C VAL A 152 23.42 -25.09 -13.71
N VAL A 153 22.42 -24.23 -13.54
CA VAL A 153 21.00 -24.64 -13.48
C VAL A 153 20.56 -25.27 -14.81
N VAL A 154 20.89 -24.65 -15.94
CA VAL A 154 20.58 -25.20 -17.27
C VAL A 154 21.30 -26.54 -17.48
N GLY A 155 22.55 -26.66 -17.05
CA GLY A 155 23.30 -27.93 -17.10
C GLY A 155 22.62 -29.03 -16.28
N VAL A 156 22.19 -28.74 -15.05
CA VAL A 156 21.49 -29.71 -14.19
C VAL A 156 20.14 -30.11 -14.79
N CYS A 157 19.39 -29.17 -15.36
CA CYS A 157 18.12 -29.47 -16.04
C CYS A 157 18.31 -30.36 -17.27
N LEU A 158 19.35 -30.11 -18.09
CA LEU A 158 19.63 -30.91 -19.27
C LEU A 158 20.09 -32.33 -18.91
N VAL A 159 20.91 -32.50 -17.87
CA VAL A 159 21.34 -33.84 -17.40
C VAL A 159 20.16 -34.62 -16.78
N SER A 160 19.27 -33.93 -16.08
CA SER A 160 18.08 -34.54 -15.48
C SER A 160 17.07 -35.05 -16.52
N TRP A 161 17.01 -34.42 -17.69
CA TRP A 161 16.12 -34.85 -18.79
C TRP A 161 16.61 -36.12 -19.49
N TRP A 162 17.92 -36.38 -19.49
CA TRP A 162 18.50 -37.57 -20.13
C TRP A 162 18.38 -38.85 -19.26
N ALA A 163 18.07 -38.73 -17.98
CA ALA A 163 17.94 -39.88 -17.07
C ALA A 163 16.52 -40.49 -17.02
N VAL A 164 15.52 -39.86 -17.65
CA VAL A 164 14.08 -40.24 -17.56
C VAL A 164 13.47 -40.64 -18.92
N SER A 165 14.30 -40.96 -19.93
CA SER A 165 13.82 -41.36 -21.27
C SER A 165 14.14 -42.80 -21.67
N THR A 166 14.39 -43.69 -20.71
CA THR A 166 14.40 -45.14 -20.96
C THR A 166 13.38 -45.83 -20.08
N ASP A 167 12.13 -45.91 -20.56
CA ASP A 167 11.24 -46.97 -20.13
C ASP A 167 10.45 -47.60 -21.29
N GLN A 168 10.76 -48.89 -21.45
CA GLN A 168 9.91 -50.02 -21.83
C GLN A 168 8.96 -49.95 -23.04
N SER A 169 9.38 -50.71 -24.05
CA SER A 169 8.58 -51.23 -25.15
C SER A 169 7.73 -52.44 -24.70
N ALA A 170 6.41 -52.27 -24.82
CA ALA A 170 5.34 -53.20 -25.25
C ALA A 170 5.43 -54.72 -25.01
N ALA A 171 4.34 -55.28 -24.47
CA ALA A 171 3.65 -56.43 -25.09
C ALA A 171 2.18 -56.55 -24.60
N VAL A 172 1.25 -56.67 -25.56
CA VAL A 172 -0.19 -56.91 -25.41
C VAL A 172 -0.49 -58.37 -25.74
N PRO A 173 -1.47 -59.03 -25.08
CA PRO A 173 -2.38 -59.92 -25.83
C PRO A 173 -3.87 -59.69 -25.50
N PRO A 174 -4.79 -60.26 -26.30
CA PRO A 174 -6.09 -59.67 -26.60
C PRO A 174 -7.27 -60.16 -25.74
N ALA A 175 -8.34 -59.36 -25.78
CA ALA A 175 -9.67 -59.66 -25.24
C ALA A 175 -10.35 -60.86 -25.92
N PRO A 176 -11.40 -61.38 -25.28
CA PRO A 176 -12.63 -61.59 -26.05
C PRO A 176 -13.91 -61.10 -25.37
N ALA A 177 -14.80 -60.67 -26.26
CA ALA A 177 -16.26 -60.80 -26.26
C ALA A 177 -17.10 -60.10 -25.18
N ALA A 178 -17.90 -59.17 -25.72
CA ALA A 178 -19.07 -58.57 -25.13
C ALA A 178 -20.16 -59.60 -24.79
N ASP A 179 -20.95 -59.32 -23.77
CA ASP A 179 -22.40 -59.46 -23.89
C ASP A 179 -23.16 -58.48 -22.98
N SER A 180 -24.39 -58.26 -23.41
CA SER A 180 -25.31 -57.15 -23.17
C SER A 180 -25.84 -56.99 -21.74
N ALA A 181 -26.06 -55.73 -21.33
CA ALA A 181 -27.30 -55.33 -20.65
C ALA A 181 -27.50 -53.80 -20.74
N ARG A 182 -28.45 -53.41 -21.57
CA ARG A 182 -29.05 -52.07 -21.64
C ARG A 182 -30.06 -51.95 -20.51
N GLU A 183 -29.87 -51.05 -19.55
CA GLU A 183 -30.95 -50.66 -18.63
C GLU A 183 -30.91 -49.16 -18.30
N THR A 184 -31.85 -48.47 -18.96
CA THR A 184 -32.67 -47.38 -18.42
C THR A 184 -31.99 -46.07 -18.02
N ALA A 185 -32.14 -45.10 -18.93
CA ALA A 185 -32.16 -43.68 -18.64
C ALA A 185 -33.18 -43.36 -17.53
N ALA A 186 -32.69 -43.19 -16.31
CA ALA A 186 -33.41 -42.45 -15.29
C ALA A 186 -33.02 -40.96 -15.45
N SER A 187 -33.88 -40.23 -16.14
CA SER A 187 -33.94 -38.77 -16.08
C SER A 187 -34.16 -38.37 -14.62
N GLN A 188 -33.08 -38.12 -13.90
CA GLN A 188 -33.16 -37.46 -12.61
C GLN A 188 -33.53 -36.01 -12.89
N ARG A 189 -34.81 -35.74 -12.68
CA ARG A 189 -35.39 -34.42 -12.51
C ARG A 189 -34.63 -33.77 -11.35
N ILE A 190 -33.60 -32.98 -11.66
CA ILE A 190 -32.85 -32.23 -10.66
C ILE A 190 -33.83 -31.19 -10.13
N THR A 191 -34.39 -31.48 -8.96
CA THR A 191 -35.03 -30.52 -8.06
C THR A 191 -34.16 -29.28 -8.04
N PRO A 192 -34.69 -28.06 -8.30
CA PRO A 192 -33.87 -26.86 -8.21
C PRO A 192 -33.26 -26.85 -6.80
N ALA A 193 -31.93 -26.89 -6.75
CA ALA A 193 -31.21 -26.78 -5.50
C ALA A 193 -31.73 -25.51 -4.81
N THR A 194 -32.36 -25.70 -3.64
CA THR A 194 -32.65 -24.60 -2.75
C THR A 194 -31.34 -23.87 -2.53
N VAL A 195 -31.23 -22.67 -3.11
CA VAL A 195 -30.14 -21.75 -2.86
C VAL A 195 -30.03 -21.62 -1.34
N PRO A 196 -28.87 -21.92 -0.72
CA PRO A 196 -28.68 -21.72 0.71
C PRO A 196 -29.15 -20.31 1.06
N PRO A 197 -29.90 -20.11 2.15
CA PRO A 197 -30.41 -18.79 2.50
C PRO A 197 -29.22 -17.82 2.55
N GLU A 198 -29.27 -16.80 1.69
CA GLU A 198 -28.33 -15.69 1.71
C GLU A 198 -28.30 -15.17 3.15
N ALA A 199 -27.12 -15.13 3.76
CA ALA A 199 -26.98 -14.63 5.12
C ALA A 199 -27.62 -13.22 5.18
N PRO A 200 -28.39 -12.88 6.22
CA PRO A 200 -29.08 -11.60 6.29
C PRO A 200 -28.05 -10.48 6.11
N THR A 201 -28.21 -9.73 5.00
CA THR A 201 -27.35 -8.61 4.67
C THR A 201 -27.91 -7.35 5.31
N THR A 202 -27.04 -6.54 5.89
CA THR A 202 -27.36 -5.25 6.49
C THR A 202 -26.70 -4.17 5.63
N ARG A 203 -27.43 -3.10 5.36
CA ARG A 203 -26.90 -1.89 4.73
C ARG A 203 -26.20 -1.06 5.82
N TYR A 204 -24.94 -0.74 5.58
CA TYR A 204 -24.11 0.09 6.42
C TYR A 204 -23.89 1.42 5.71
N GLU A 205 -24.15 2.51 6.40
CA GLU A 205 -23.90 3.86 5.92
C GLU A 205 -22.76 4.45 6.75
N TYR A 206 -21.76 5.01 6.07
CA TYR A 206 -20.58 5.55 6.69
C TYR A 206 -20.11 6.78 5.92
N GLY A 207 -20.11 7.95 6.58
CA GLY A 207 -19.89 9.22 5.90
C GLY A 207 -20.88 9.42 4.76
N HIS A 208 -20.36 9.52 3.52
CA HIS A 208 -21.15 9.73 2.31
C HIS A 208 -21.32 8.47 1.48
N VAL A 209 -21.10 7.28 2.05
CA VAL A 209 -21.21 6.02 1.30
C VAL A 209 -22.09 5.01 1.99
N ALA A 210 -22.66 4.11 1.19
CA ALA A 210 -23.39 2.95 1.65
C ALA A 210 -22.86 1.69 1.01
N LEU A 211 -22.90 0.59 1.76
CA LEU A 211 -22.54 -0.75 1.28
C LEU A 211 -23.32 -1.81 2.05
N ARG A 212 -23.34 -3.05 1.55
CA ARG A 212 -23.97 -4.21 2.20
C ARG A 212 -22.93 -5.20 2.68
N LEU A 213 -23.08 -5.64 3.92
CA LEU A 213 -22.30 -6.70 4.56
C LEU A 213 -23.24 -7.63 5.32
N PRO A 214 -22.81 -8.86 5.68
CA PRO A 214 -23.55 -9.68 6.64
C PRO A 214 -23.82 -8.94 7.95
N ALA A 215 -24.90 -9.29 8.64
CA ALA A 215 -25.16 -8.77 9.97
C ALA A 215 -23.99 -9.04 10.94
N GLY A 216 -23.72 -8.07 11.83
CA GLY A 216 -22.67 -8.18 12.85
C GLY A 216 -21.33 -7.55 12.48
N PHE A 217 -21.22 -6.96 11.29
CA PHE A 217 -20.10 -6.08 10.97
C PHE A 217 -20.22 -4.74 11.70
N ARG A 218 -19.08 -4.17 12.09
CA ARG A 218 -18.92 -2.81 12.60
C ARG A 218 -18.02 -2.05 11.65
N VAL A 219 -18.38 -0.81 11.31
CA VAL A 219 -17.60 0.06 10.45
C VAL A 219 -16.85 1.06 11.32
N GLU A 220 -15.56 1.21 11.05
CA GLU A 220 -14.63 2.04 11.80
C GLU A 220 -13.72 2.80 10.82
N ASP A 221 -13.17 3.94 11.25
CA ASP A 221 -12.22 4.70 10.46
C ASP A 221 -10.95 3.88 10.14
N GLY A 222 -10.44 4.12 8.94
CA GLY A 222 -9.12 3.67 8.53
C GLY A 222 -8.03 4.62 9.05
N PRO A 223 -6.77 4.25 8.84
CA PRO A 223 -5.63 5.08 9.22
C PRO A 223 -5.48 6.36 8.37
N LYS A 224 -6.28 6.52 7.30
CA LYS A 224 -6.22 7.66 6.38
C LYS A 224 -7.63 8.16 6.08
N PRO A 225 -7.82 9.47 5.84
CA PRO A 225 -9.09 10.00 5.33
C PRO A 225 -9.52 9.26 4.06
N GLY A 226 -10.81 8.97 3.92
CA GLY A 226 -11.35 8.25 2.75
C GLY A 226 -11.14 6.73 2.76
N LEU A 227 -10.36 6.20 3.71
CA LEU A 227 -10.23 4.77 3.98
C LEU A 227 -11.02 4.42 5.24
N PHE A 228 -11.90 3.43 5.16
CA PHE A 228 -12.57 2.85 6.32
C PHE A 228 -12.46 1.33 6.31
N ARG A 229 -12.72 0.73 7.47
CA ARG A 229 -12.67 -0.73 7.66
C ARG A 229 -13.99 -1.23 8.21
N ALA A 230 -14.41 -2.42 7.77
CA ALA A 230 -15.49 -3.15 8.39
C ALA A 230 -14.97 -4.45 9.02
N ILE A 231 -15.29 -4.64 10.29
CA ILE A 231 -14.84 -5.77 11.12
C ILE A 231 -16.07 -6.61 11.50
N GLY A 232 -16.06 -7.88 11.11
CA GLY A 232 -17.13 -8.84 11.39
C GLY A 232 -16.79 -9.82 12.51
N THR A 233 -17.53 -10.92 12.55
CA THR A 233 -17.33 -12.02 13.51
C THR A 233 -16.12 -12.90 13.19
N ASP A 234 -15.65 -12.90 11.94
CA ASP A 234 -14.41 -13.58 11.55
C ASP A 234 -13.21 -12.68 11.89
N GLU A 235 -12.46 -13.04 12.93
CA GLU A 235 -11.28 -12.29 13.39
C GLU A 235 -10.14 -12.24 12.37
N ASN A 236 -10.20 -13.10 11.35
CA ASN A 236 -9.25 -13.16 10.25
C ASN A 236 -9.73 -12.43 9.00
N LEU A 237 -10.88 -11.75 9.04
CA LEU A 237 -11.41 -10.98 7.92
C LEU A 237 -11.64 -9.53 8.33
N ARG A 238 -11.09 -8.62 7.52
CA ARG A 238 -11.49 -7.22 7.51
C ARG A 238 -11.78 -6.80 6.08
N VAL A 239 -12.83 -6.02 5.89
CA VAL A 239 -13.12 -5.38 4.60
C VAL A 239 -12.55 -3.97 4.68
N LEU A 240 -11.63 -3.64 3.78
CA LEU A 240 -11.07 -2.30 3.64
C LEU A 240 -11.78 -1.63 2.47
N VAL A 241 -12.09 -0.35 2.60
CA VAL A 241 -12.71 0.43 1.52
C VAL A 241 -12.02 1.78 1.44
N ALA A 242 -11.40 2.06 0.30
CA ALA A 242 -10.84 3.37 -0.04
C ALA A 242 -11.66 4.00 -1.17
N ILE A 243 -11.89 5.31 -1.06
CA ILE A 243 -12.63 6.10 -2.04
C ILE A 243 -11.82 7.36 -2.30
N ASP A 244 -11.07 7.33 -3.39
CA ASP A 244 -10.13 8.38 -3.73
C ASP A 244 -10.72 9.27 -4.83
N PRO A 245 -10.87 10.58 -4.61
CA PRO A 245 -11.31 11.50 -5.65
C PRO A 245 -10.25 11.66 -6.75
N LEU A 246 -10.69 11.82 -8.00
CA LEU A 246 -9.80 11.97 -9.15
C LEU A 246 -9.28 13.41 -9.34
N PHE A 247 -9.94 14.43 -8.76
CA PHE A 247 -9.54 15.85 -8.87
C PHE A 247 -9.14 16.29 -10.30
N ASP A 248 -10.01 16.05 -11.29
CA ASP A 248 -9.80 16.30 -12.73
C ASP A 248 -8.80 15.36 -13.46
N ALA A 249 -8.23 14.36 -12.79
CA ALA A 249 -7.39 13.37 -13.47
C ALA A 249 -8.20 12.54 -14.49
N ASP A 250 -7.55 12.22 -15.61
CA ASP A 250 -8.15 11.33 -16.62
C ASP A 250 -8.33 9.91 -16.06
N PRO A 251 -9.54 9.33 -16.07
CA PRO A 251 -9.79 7.99 -15.56
C PRO A 251 -8.88 6.91 -16.14
N ALA A 252 -8.57 6.96 -17.43
CA ALA A 252 -7.73 5.96 -18.08
C ALA A 252 -6.25 6.10 -17.66
N ALA A 253 -5.78 7.33 -17.47
CA ALA A 253 -4.46 7.59 -16.90
C ALA A 253 -4.33 7.07 -15.46
N VAL A 254 -5.35 7.27 -14.62
CA VAL A 254 -5.38 6.76 -13.23
C VAL A 254 -5.32 5.23 -13.20
N VAL A 255 -6.11 4.57 -14.04
CA VAL A 255 -6.08 3.10 -14.19
C VAL A 255 -4.68 2.63 -14.64
N THR A 256 -4.07 3.32 -15.60
CA THR A 256 -2.73 2.98 -16.12
C THR A 256 -1.64 3.15 -15.05
N GLU A 257 -1.74 4.21 -14.25
CA GLU A 257 -0.82 4.47 -13.14
C GLU A 257 -0.95 3.38 -12.07
N LEU A 258 -2.17 3.01 -11.69
CA LEU A 258 -2.41 1.94 -10.73
C LEU A 258 -1.85 0.60 -11.25
N GLU A 259 -2.05 0.27 -12.53
CA GLU A 259 -1.46 -0.94 -13.13
C GLU A 259 0.08 -0.90 -13.14
N THR A 260 0.67 0.28 -13.35
CA THR A 260 2.11 0.49 -13.32
C THR A 260 2.67 0.29 -11.91
N LEU A 261 1.97 0.81 -10.90
CA LEU A 261 2.32 0.63 -9.50
C LEU A 261 2.28 -0.86 -9.13
N ILE A 262 1.19 -1.56 -9.46
CA ILE A 262 1.04 -3.00 -9.20
C ILE A 262 2.14 -3.82 -9.88
N ALA A 263 2.62 -3.40 -11.06
CA ALA A 263 3.66 -4.13 -11.79
C ALA A 263 5.08 -3.91 -11.26
N ASN A 264 5.33 -2.78 -10.59
CA ASN A 264 6.66 -2.38 -10.13
C ASN A 264 6.90 -2.62 -8.64
N GLU A 265 5.84 -2.73 -7.84
CA GLU A 265 5.93 -2.99 -6.41
C GLU A 265 6.04 -4.49 -6.10
N GLU A 266 7.10 -4.91 -5.39
CA GLU A 266 7.37 -6.31 -5.05
C GLU A 266 6.28 -6.91 -4.13
N VAL A 267 5.64 -6.07 -3.32
CA VAL A 267 4.57 -6.49 -2.40
C VAL A 267 3.23 -6.69 -3.11
N MET A 268 3.13 -6.35 -4.41
CA MET A 268 1.90 -6.43 -5.17
C MET A 268 1.96 -7.49 -6.25
N THR A 269 0.83 -8.13 -6.52
CA THR A 269 0.71 -9.13 -7.57
C THR A 269 -0.64 -8.97 -8.25
N LYS A 270 -0.62 -8.75 -9.57
CA LYS A 270 -1.86 -8.69 -10.37
C LYS A 270 -2.57 -10.04 -10.33
N VAL A 271 -3.87 -10.02 -10.05
CA VAL A 271 -4.72 -11.23 -10.03
C VAL A 271 -6.01 -10.98 -10.81
N LYS A 272 -6.77 -12.05 -11.02
CA LYS A 272 -8.11 -11.89 -11.59
C LYS A 272 -8.98 -11.08 -10.61
N PRO A 273 -9.67 -10.01 -11.06
CA PRO A 273 -10.56 -9.26 -10.20
C PRO A 273 -11.71 -10.13 -9.70
N LEU A 274 -12.38 -9.67 -8.65
CA LEU A 274 -13.53 -10.38 -8.09
C LEU A 274 -14.63 -10.53 -9.14
N GLY A 275 -14.79 -9.63 -10.11
CA GLY A 275 -15.88 -9.71 -11.09
C GLY A 275 -17.16 -9.19 -10.45
N ILE A 276 -17.15 -7.91 -10.10
CA ILE A 276 -18.24 -7.20 -9.42
C ILE A 276 -19.24 -6.59 -10.41
N GLY A 277 -18.95 -6.64 -11.71
CA GLY A 277 -19.86 -6.20 -12.77
C GLY A 277 -19.97 -4.69 -12.90
N ARG A 278 -18.96 -3.93 -12.42
CA ARG A 278 -18.93 -2.46 -12.41
C ARG A 278 -18.13 -1.85 -13.57
N GLY A 279 -17.76 -2.64 -14.57
CA GLY A 279 -16.98 -2.20 -15.73
C GLY A 279 -15.55 -2.74 -15.71
N PRO A 280 -14.55 -1.97 -16.20
CA PRO A 280 -13.15 -2.33 -16.09
C PRO A 280 -12.71 -2.40 -14.63
N GLU A 281 -12.34 -3.60 -14.19
CA GLU A 281 -11.91 -3.88 -12.81
C GLU A 281 -10.43 -4.26 -12.79
N ILE A 282 -9.69 -3.70 -11.83
CA ILE A 282 -8.31 -4.10 -11.54
C ILE A 282 -8.34 -5.00 -10.29
N GLY A 283 -7.84 -6.23 -10.43
CA GLY A 283 -7.64 -7.14 -9.33
C GLY A 283 -6.16 -7.24 -8.98
N TYR A 284 -5.81 -7.08 -7.71
CA TYR A 284 -4.45 -7.31 -7.24
C TYR A 284 -4.42 -7.82 -5.80
N GLN A 285 -3.36 -8.51 -5.47
CA GLN A 285 -3.05 -8.97 -4.12
C GLN A 285 -1.87 -8.16 -3.58
N GLU A 286 -1.96 -7.75 -2.33
CA GLU A 286 -0.88 -7.12 -1.58
C GLU A 286 -0.43 -8.05 -0.46
N THR A 287 0.87 -8.27 -0.33
CA THR A 287 1.49 -9.11 0.72
C THR A 287 2.55 -8.31 1.47
N PRO A 288 2.22 -7.73 2.64
CA PRO A 288 3.13 -6.88 3.41
C PRO A 288 4.35 -7.61 4.02
N GLY A 289 4.40 -8.93 3.94
CA GLY A 289 5.50 -9.75 4.48
C GLY A 289 5.31 -10.22 5.93
N ASP A 290 4.24 -9.80 6.60
CA ASP A 290 3.85 -10.23 7.96
C ASP A 290 3.01 -11.52 7.98
N GLY A 291 2.88 -12.18 6.83
CA GLY A 291 2.00 -13.34 6.64
C GLY A 291 0.54 -12.97 6.38
N SER A 292 0.16 -11.71 6.53
CA SER A 292 -1.14 -11.21 6.11
C SER A 292 -1.18 -10.96 4.60
N GLY A 293 -2.37 -10.78 4.07
CA GLY A 293 -2.54 -10.32 2.70
C GLY A 293 -3.82 -9.52 2.54
N VAL A 294 -3.85 -8.66 1.52
CA VAL A 294 -5.06 -7.97 1.07
C VAL A 294 -5.36 -8.33 -0.38
N LEU A 295 -6.59 -8.78 -0.66
CA LEU A 295 -7.08 -9.00 -2.03
C LEU A 295 -7.94 -7.82 -2.41
N TRP A 296 -7.43 -6.97 -3.29
CA TRP A 296 -8.04 -5.74 -3.76
C TRP A 296 -8.83 -5.96 -5.07
N VAL A 297 -9.97 -5.28 -5.15
CA VAL A 297 -10.64 -4.94 -6.41
C VAL A 297 -10.78 -3.43 -6.47
N ALA A 298 -10.32 -2.84 -7.58
CA ALA A 298 -10.41 -1.40 -7.82
C ALA A 298 -11.12 -1.11 -9.14
N TRP A 299 -11.88 -0.02 -9.19
CA TRP A 299 -12.56 0.46 -10.38
C TRP A 299 -12.78 1.97 -10.30
N VAL A 300 -12.85 2.64 -11.45
CA VAL A 300 -13.23 4.05 -11.52
C VAL A 300 -14.71 4.14 -11.84
N ASP A 301 -15.43 4.97 -11.08
CA ASP A 301 -16.83 5.31 -11.36
C ASP A 301 -17.07 6.79 -11.01
N GLY A 302 -17.58 7.54 -12.00
CA GLY A 302 -17.66 9.01 -11.93
C GLY A 302 -16.30 9.66 -11.68
N GLU A 303 -16.22 10.49 -10.65
CA GLU A 303 -15.02 11.22 -10.23
C GLU A 303 -14.23 10.52 -9.11
N HIS A 304 -14.47 9.22 -8.88
CA HIS A 304 -13.83 8.46 -7.80
C HIS A 304 -13.18 7.16 -8.29
N LEU A 305 -12.02 6.85 -7.72
CA LEU A 305 -11.39 5.55 -7.74
C LEU A 305 -11.84 4.81 -6.48
N PHE A 306 -12.62 3.76 -6.66
CA PHE A 306 -13.04 2.89 -5.57
C PHE A 306 -12.08 1.72 -5.46
N SER A 307 -11.67 1.39 -4.24
CA SER A 307 -10.88 0.19 -3.95
C SER A 307 -11.46 -0.55 -2.74
N VAL A 308 -11.78 -1.83 -2.91
CA VAL A 308 -12.27 -2.70 -1.83
C VAL A 308 -11.30 -3.85 -1.63
N GLY A 309 -10.79 -3.98 -0.40
CA GLY A 309 -9.81 -4.98 -0.01
C GLY A 309 -10.38 -6.02 0.95
N CYS A 310 -10.24 -7.31 0.63
CA CYS A 310 -10.33 -8.38 1.63
C CYS A 310 -8.99 -8.51 2.34
N GLN A 311 -8.85 -8.01 3.57
CA GLN A 311 -7.67 -8.29 4.38
C GLN A 311 -7.85 -9.60 5.15
N THR A 312 -6.82 -10.44 5.14
CA THR A 312 -6.74 -11.63 6.00
C THR A 312 -5.39 -11.78 6.69
N ARG A 313 -5.38 -12.32 7.91
CA ARG A 313 -4.17 -12.49 8.73
C ARG A 313 -3.22 -13.57 8.20
N ASN A 314 -3.72 -14.51 7.39
CA ASN A 314 -2.98 -15.73 7.06
C ASN A 314 -2.52 -15.78 5.59
N GLY A 315 -2.74 -14.69 4.84
CA GLY A 315 -2.41 -14.60 3.41
C GLY A 315 -3.23 -15.51 2.49
N VAL A 316 -4.18 -16.28 3.04
CA VAL A 316 -5.03 -17.23 2.31
C VAL A 316 -6.50 -16.92 2.56
N TRP A 317 -7.21 -16.55 1.50
CA TRP A 317 -8.64 -16.24 1.56
C TRP A 317 -9.50 -17.46 1.28
N THR A 318 -10.46 -17.68 2.17
CA THR A 318 -11.51 -18.69 1.96
C THR A 318 -12.58 -18.18 0.98
N ILE A 319 -13.36 -19.10 0.41
CA ILE A 319 -14.48 -18.73 -0.49
C ILE A 319 -15.50 -17.82 0.23
N PRO A 320 -15.93 -18.08 1.48
CA PRO A 320 -16.82 -17.18 2.21
C PRO A 320 -16.26 -15.76 2.38
N GLN A 321 -14.97 -15.63 2.71
CA GLN A 321 -14.32 -14.33 2.85
C GLN A 321 -14.34 -13.54 1.54
N LYS A 322 -13.98 -14.18 0.42
CA LYS A 322 -14.04 -13.55 -0.91
C LYS A 322 -15.47 -13.13 -1.29
N SER A 323 -16.47 -13.92 -0.91
CA SER A 323 -17.89 -13.60 -1.14
C SER A 323 -18.33 -12.34 -0.40
N ILE A 324 -17.88 -12.15 0.85
CA ILE A 324 -18.25 -10.98 1.66
C ILE A 324 -17.70 -9.70 1.05
N CYS A 325 -16.41 -9.67 0.66
CA CYS A 325 -15.86 -8.45 0.06
C CYS A 325 -16.40 -8.19 -1.35
N ARG A 326 -16.69 -9.26 -2.12
CA ARG A 326 -17.41 -9.11 -3.39
C ARG A 326 -18.74 -8.41 -3.16
N GLN A 327 -19.54 -8.86 -2.19
CA GLN A 327 -20.82 -8.24 -1.87
C GLN A 327 -20.65 -6.77 -1.45
N ALA A 328 -19.64 -6.47 -0.63
CA ALA A 328 -19.32 -5.09 -0.24
C ALA A 328 -19.02 -4.23 -1.48
N ALA A 329 -18.16 -4.71 -2.39
CA ALA A 329 -17.80 -4.00 -3.61
C ALA A 329 -18.96 -3.86 -4.60
N GLU A 330 -19.77 -4.91 -4.80
CA GLU A 330 -20.94 -4.89 -5.67
C GLU A 330 -22.01 -3.89 -5.19
N SER A 331 -22.10 -3.69 -3.88
CA SER A 331 -23.13 -2.83 -3.26
C SER A 331 -22.65 -1.45 -2.85
N LEU A 332 -21.36 -1.13 -3.05
CA LEU A 332 -20.79 0.16 -2.70
C LEU A 332 -21.41 1.25 -3.58
N GLU A 333 -21.85 2.33 -2.94
CA GLU A 333 -22.41 3.50 -3.60
C GLU A 333 -22.12 4.77 -2.79
N ILE A 334 -22.00 5.90 -3.48
CA ILE A 334 -21.95 7.23 -2.86
C ILE A 334 -23.38 7.70 -2.62
N LEU A 335 -23.69 8.03 -1.37
CA LEU A 335 -24.89 8.71 -0.95
C LEU A 335 -24.83 10.15 -1.43
N THR A 336 -25.52 10.44 -2.53
CA THR A 336 -25.81 11.82 -2.89
C THR A 336 -26.87 12.33 -1.91
N THR A 337 -26.55 13.36 -1.13
CA THR A 337 -27.55 14.05 -0.31
C THR A 337 -28.71 14.49 -1.21
N PRO A 338 -29.98 14.23 -0.87
CA PRO A 338 -31.08 14.78 -1.63
C PRO A 338 -30.99 16.30 -1.57
N THR A 339 -31.01 16.93 -2.75
CA THR A 339 -31.17 18.37 -2.96
C THR A 339 -32.18 18.92 -1.97
N SER A 340 -31.83 20.00 -1.27
CA SER A 340 -32.74 20.71 -0.37
C SER A 340 -34.08 20.92 -1.09
N GLY A 341 -35.12 20.24 -0.62
CA GLY A 341 -36.48 20.51 -1.04
C GLY A 341 -36.83 21.91 -0.59
N GLY A 342 -36.88 22.84 -1.53
CA GLY A 342 -37.43 24.16 -1.29
C GLY A 342 -38.92 24.05 -0.97
N VAL A 343 -39.32 24.72 0.11
CA VAL A 343 -40.43 25.69 0.16
C VAL A 343 -40.02 26.79 1.13
#